data_AF-A0A1D3TTJ8-F1
#
_entry.id   AF-A0A1D3TTJ8-F1
#
_cell.length_a   1.000
_cell.length_b   1.000
_cell.length_c   1.000
_cell.angle_alpha   90.00
_cell.angle_beta   90.00
_cell.angle_gamma   90.00
#
_symmetry.space_group_name_H-M   'P 1'
#
loop_
_entity.id
_entity.type
_entity.pdbx_description
1 polymer ?
#
loop_
_entity_poly.entity_id
_entity_poly.type
_entity_poly.pdbx_seq_one_letter_code
_entity_poly.pdbx_strand_id
1 'polypeptide(L)'
;MYLNNEQKMKLNKIKKGILIVCSIIAVVILLSILQYAIYYYSNPIKEEVSFSATGCLIYNTEGRFHELVPVEMYGENLHYFFRNREDCVQGDIFVNGYSIFGEERNGDTIYPGFYTEFYKGSNYTCTSVGGDYKPLCEIIAISRDWNVIVCGITVDSAISDKAGSQAGTHALLVIQAGDIDTAIQHVREVALNSEQMNEWLTKNGWMPF
;
A
#
# COMPACT_ATOMS: atom_id res chain seq x y z
N MET A 1 57.55 8.05 42.69
CA MET A 1 56.80 7.52 43.86
C MET A 1 56.22 6.17 43.46
N TYR A 2 56.80 5.06 43.93
CA TYR A 2 56.35 3.70 43.57
C TYR A 2 55.15 3.32 44.45
N LEU A 3 54.03 2.90 43.83
CA LEU A 3 52.87 2.34 44.55
C LEU A 3 53.29 1.07 45.31
N ASN A 4 52.95 0.99 46.60
CA ASN A 4 53.18 -0.24 47.38
C ASN A 4 52.28 -1.39 46.88
N ASN A 5 52.56 -2.63 47.30
CA ASN A 5 51.83 -3.81 46.84
C ASN A 5 50.33 -3.78 47.17
N GLU A 6 49.88 -3.20 48.29
CA GLU A 6 48.46 -3.04 48.61
C GLU A 6 47.75 -2.04 47.68
N GLN A 7 48.41 -0.91 47.37
CA GLN A 7 47.86 0.08 46.46
C GLN A 7 47.77 -0.46 45.03
N LYS A 8 48.74 -1.26 44.57
CA LYS A 8 48.67 -2.00 43.30
C LYS A 8 47.51 -3.00 43.29
N MET A 9 47.28 -3.69 44.40
CA MET A 9 46.19 -4.67 44.53
C MET A 9 44.80 -4.00 44.46
N LYS A 10 44.62 -2.85 45.14
CA LYS A 10 43.39 -2.04 45.07
C LYS A 10 43.16 -1.49 43.66
N LEU A 11 44.18 -0.95 43.01
CA LEU A 11 44.09 -0.45 41.64
C LEU A 11 43.71 -1.54 40.64
N ASN A 12 44.26 -2.75 40.78
CA ASN A 12 43.90 -3.89 39.93
C ASN A 12 42.44 -4.35 40.15
N LYS A 13 41.92 -4.29 41.38
CA LYS A 13 40.49 -4.56 41.65
C LYS A 13 39.58 -3.52 40.97
N ILE A 14 39.93 -2.24 41.04
CA ILE A 14 39.18 -1.16 40.38
C ILE A 14 39.21 -1.33 38.86
N LYS A 15 40.39 -1.57 38.26
CA LYS A 15 40.52 -1.82 36.82
C LYS A 15 39.69 -3.02 36.35
N LYS A 16 39.70 -4.12 37.11
CA LYS A 16 38.85 -5.30 36.83
C LYS A 16 37.37 -4.95 36.92
N GLY A 17 36.95 -4.17 37.93
CA GLY A 17 35.57 -3.71 38.05
C GLY A 17 35.13 -2.86 36.87
N ILE A 18 35.95 -1.90 36.44
CA ILE A 18 35.70 -1.08 35.25
C ILE A 18 35.60 -1.95 34.00
N LEU A 19 36.53 -2.90 33.81
CA LEU A 19 36.51 -3.81 32.67
C LEU A 19 35.22 -4.64 32.60
N ILE A 20 34.74 -5.15 33.73
CA ILE A 20 33.48 -5.90 33.81
C ILE A 20 32.30 -5.01 33.44
N VAL A 21 32.22 -3.80 33.99
CA VAL A 21 31.14 -2.84 33.66
C VAL A 21 31.16 -2.48 32.17
N CYS A 22 32.34 -2.17 31.60
CA CYS A 22 32.48 -1.91 30.17
C CYS A 22 32.07 -3.11 29.32
N SER A 23 32.41 -4.33 29.74
CA SER A 23 32.03 -5.57 29.03
C SER A 23 30.51 -5.77 29.04
N ILE A 24 29.86 -5.51 30.18
CA ILE A 24 28.39 -5.57 30.29
C ILE A 24 27.74 -4.53 29.37
N ILE A 25 28.23 -3.29 29.38
CA ILE A 25 27.72 -2.23 28.50
C ILE A 25 27.87 -2.64 27.02
N ALA A 26 29.03 -3.19 26.63
CA ALA A 26 29.25 -3.66 25.27
C ALA A 26 28.29 -4.78 24.86
N VAL A 27 28.03 -5.74 25.75
CA VAL A 27 27.04 -6.81 25.50
C VAL A 27 25.63 -6.25 25.35
N VAL A 28 25.23 -5.30 26.21
CA VAL A 28 23.91 -4.64 26.11
C VAL A 28 23.77 -3.92 24.78
N ILE A 29 24.78 -3.16 24.35
CA ILE A 29 24.76 -2.46 23.04
C ILE A 29 24.62 -3.46 21.90
N LEU A 30 25.37 -4.56 21.90
CA LEU A 30 25.28 -5.59 20.87
C LEU A 30 23.90 -6.24 20.79
N LEU A 31 23.30 -6.54 21.95
CA LEU A 31 21.94 -7.10 22.01
C LEU A 31 20.90 -6.09 21.51
N SER A 32 21.04 -4.80 21.84
CA SER A 32 20.17 -3.75 21.33
C SER A 32 20.26 -3.59 19.81
N ILE A 33 21.47 -3.64 19.24
CA ILE A 33 21.67 -3.59 17.78
C ILE A 33 21.07 -4.84 17.11
N LEU A 34 21.26 -6.02 17.69
CA LEU A 34 20.69 -7.26 17.15
C LEU A 34 19.15 -7.22 17.17
N GLN A 35 18.55 -6.75 18.27
CA GLN A 35 17.10 -6.57 18.37
C GLN A 35 16.60 -5.58 17.32
N TYR A 36 17.30 -4.45 17.14
CA TYR A 36 16.98 -3.47 16.12
C TYR A 36 17.05 -4.07 14.71
N ALA A 37 18.11 -4.84 14.42
CA ALA A 37 18.26 -5.52 13.13
C ALA A 37 17.13 -6.54 12.87
N ILE A 38 16.76 -7.35 13.87
CA ILE A 38 15.64 -8.32 13.74
C ILE A 38 14.32 -7.60 13.48
N TYR A 39 14.08 -6.48 14.17
CA TYR A 39 12.87 -5.69 13.99
C TYR A 39 12.74 -5.19 12.55
N TYR A 40 13.76 -4.51 12.01
CA TYR A 40 13.73 -3.99 10.63
C TYR A 40 13.89 -5.06 9.55
N TYR A 41 14.46 -6.22 9.89
CA TYR A 41 14.41 -7.37 9.02
C TYR A 41 12.98 -7.89 8.87
N SER A 42 12.18 -7.88 9.93
CA SER A 42 10.86 -8.53 9.91
C SER A 42 9.73 -7.57 9.56
N ASN A 43 9.89 -6.28 9.82
CA ASN A 43 8.85 -5.27 9.67
C ASN A 43 9.21 -4.27 8.57
N PRO A 44 8.24 -3.89 7.72
CA PRO A 44 8.46 -2.82 6.77
C PRO A 44 8.49 -1.46 7.46
N ILE A 45 9.15 -0.51 6.81
CA ILE A 45 8.99 0.92 7.08
C ILE A 45 7.70 1.36 6.40
N LYS A 46 6.81 1.98 7.17
CA LYS A 46 5.52 2.48 6.69
C LYS A 46 5.65 3.93 6.24
N GLU A 47 5.10 4.22 5.08
CA GLU A 47 4.90 5.59 4.58
C GLU A 47 3.41 5.78 4.32
N GLU A 48 2.76 6.59 5.14
CA GLU A 48 1.33 6.89 5.02
C GLU A 48 1.08 7.79 3.82
N VAL A 49 0.06 7.46 3.03
CA VAL A 49 -0.39 8.21 1.86
C VAL A 49 -1.88 8.45 2.00
N SER A 50 -2.27 9.73 2.05
CA SER A 50 -3.67 10.10 2.04
C SER A 50 -3.87 11.36 1.22
N PHE A 51 -4.88 11.33 0.35
CA PHE A 51 -5.23 12.46 -0.49
C PHE A 51 -6.68 12.37 -0.97
N SER A 52 -7.23 13.52 -1.36
CA SER A 52 -8.49 13.61 -2.08
C SER A 52 -8.20 13.94 -3.54
N ALA A 53 -8.88 13.27 -4.46
CA ALA A 53 -8.71 13.43 -5.90
C ALA A 53 -10.06 13.39 -6.63
N THR A 54 -10.03 13.76 -7.90
CA THR A 54 -11.12 13.47 -8.83
C THR A 54 -10.86 12.13 -9.50
N GLY A 55 -11.85 11.25 -9.44
CA GLY A 55 -11.88 10.01 -10.20
C GLY A 55 -12.76 10.15 -11.44
N CYS A 56 -12.37 9.49 -12.52
CA CYS A 56 -13.18 9.34 -13.71
C CYS A 56 -13.78 7.92 -13.72
N LEU A 57 -15.09 7.84 -13.58
CA LEU A 57 -15.86 6.61 -13.66
C LEU A 57 -16.31 6.39 -15.09
N ILE A 58 -15.83 5.34 -15.74
CA ILE A 58 -16.07 5.01 -17.15
C ILE A 58 -16.98 3.79 -17.21
N TYR A 59 -18.13 3.93 -17.88
CA TYR A 59 -19.13 2.86 -17.96
C TYR A 59 -19.04 2.01 -19.22
N ASN A 60 -18.30 2.49 -20.22
CA ASN A 60 -18.14 1.76 -21.48
C ASN A 60 -16.75 1.92 -22.08
N THR A 61 -16.42 0.96 -22.94
CA THR A 61 -15.13 0.82 -23.59
C THR A 61 -14.76 1.98 -24.51
N GLU A 62 -15.73 2.79 -24.93
CA GLU A 62 -15.48 3.95 -25.78
C GLU A 62 -15.35 5.25 -24.99
N GLY A 63 -15.48 5.23 -23.66
CA GLY A 63 -15.40 6.44 -22.82
C GLY A 63 -16.54 7.44 -23.01
N ARG A 64 -17.52 7.13 -23.87
CA ARG A 64 -18.65 8.01 -24.21
C ARG A 64 -19.59 8.25 -23.04
N PHE A 65 -19.67 7.29 -22.12
CA PHE A 65 -20.40 7.44 -20.88
C PHE A 65 -19.38 7.42 -19.75
N HIS A 66 -19.12 8.60 -19.18
CA HIS A 66 -18.27 8.76 -18.02
C HIS A 66 -18.84 9.81 -17.06
N GLU A 67 -18.38 9.75 -15.82
CA GLU A 67 -18.72 10.68 -14.76
C GLU A 67 -17.48 11.00 -13.93
N LEU A 68 -17.36 12.24 -13.47
CA LEU A 68 -16.35 12.61 -12.51
C LEU A 68 -16.92 12.48 -11.10
N VAL A 69 -16.23 11.74 -10.25
CA VAL A 69 -16.62 11.48 -8.86
C VAL A 69 -15.51 11.92 -7.89
N PRO A 70 -15.85 12.47 -6.72
CA PRO A 70 -14.86 12.73 -5.68
C PRO A 70 -14.38 11.42 -5.07
N VAL A 71 -13.07 11.30 -4.91
CA VAL A 71 -12.40 10.13 -4.36
C VAL A 71 -11.52 10.54 -3.19
N GLU A 72 -11.59 9.82 -2.09
CA GLU A 72 -10.63 9.91 -0.99
C GLU A 72 -9.86 8.61 -0.89
N MET A 73 -8.55 8.73 -0.65
CA MET A 73 -7.67 7.58 -0.52
C MET A 73 -6.94 7.64 0.81
N TYR A 74 -6.86 6.47 1.45
CA TYR A 74 -6.12 6.26 2.67
C TYR A 74 -5.31 4.98 2.52
N GLY A 75 -4.00 5.07 2.59
CA GLY A 75 -3.15 3.90 2.41
C GLY A 75 -1.75 4.08 2.93
N GLU A 76 -0.94 3.05 2.72
CA GLU A 76 0.43 2.98 3.18
C GLU A 76 1.28 2.26 2.13
N ASN A 77 2.48 2.79 1.86
CA ASN A 77 3.56 2.00 1.28
C ASN A 77 4.32 1.27 2.39
N LEU A 78 4.62 0.00 2.16
CA LEU A 78 5.35 -0.87 3.08
C LEU A 78 6.71 -1.22 2.45
N HIS A 79 7.76 -0.57 2.93
CA HIS A 79 9.12 -0.71 2.39
C HIS A 79 9.97 -1.66 3.24
N TYR A 80 10.41 -2.77 2.65
CA TYR A 80 11.28 -3.72 3.34
C TYR A 80 12.75 -3.34 3.12
N PHE A 81 13.34 -2.68 4.11
CA PHE A 81 14.72 -2.15 4.05
C PHE A 81 15.76 -3.21 3.64
N PHE A 82 15.64 -4.42 4.18
CA PHE A 82 16.56 -5.53 3.86
C PHE A 82 16.17 -6.33 2.60
N ARG A 83 15.10 -5.94 1.89
CA ARG A 83 14.58 -6.60 0.68
C ARG A 83 14.39 -8.11 0.84
N ASN A 84 14.03 -8.52 2.05
CA ASN A 84 13.70 -9.89 2.41
C ASN A 84 12.26 -10.27 2.04
N ARG A 85 11.44 -9.26 1.71
CA ARG A 85 10.14 -9.34 1.07
C ARG A 85 10.07 -8.25 0.00
N GLU A 86 9.13 -8.40 -0.92
CA GLU A 86 8.79 -7.34 -1.86
C GLU A 86 8.16 -6.17 -1.10
N ASP A 87 8.34 -4.95 -1.63
CA ASP A 87 7.62 -3.79 -1.11
C ASP A 87 6.13 -3.94 -1.40
N CYS A 88 5.28 -3.45 -0.52
CA CYS A 88 3.84 -3.61 -0.65
C CYS A 88 3.12 -2.28 -0.61
N VAL A 89 1.87 -2.31 -1.03
CA VAL A 89 0.93 -1.21 -0.91
C VAL A 89 -0.39 -1.75 -0.39
N GLN A 90 -0.99 -1.00 0.53
CA GLN A 90 -2.28 -1.32 1.10
C GLN A 90 -3.08 -0.06 1.36
N GLY A 91 -4.39 -0.15 1.39
CA GLY A 91 -5.23 1.00 1.67
C GLY A 91 -6.70 0.75 1.40
N ASP A 92 -7.46 1.84 1.37
CA ASP A 92 -8.88 1.89 1.10
C ASP A 92 -9.19 3.12 0.22
N ILE A 93 -10.24 3.02 -0.56
CA ILE A 93 -10.67 4.03 -1.54
C ILE A 93 -12.14 4.30 -1.29
N PHE A 94 -12.45 5.56 -1.01
CA PHE A 94 -13.80 6.04 -0.77
C PHE A 94 -14.26 6.85 -1.97
N VAL A 95 -15.45 6.53 -2.47
CA VAL A 95 -16.14 7.35 -3.48
C VAL A 95 -17.41 7.89 -2.83
N ASN A 96 -17.61 9.21 -2.88
CA ASN A 96 -18.71 9.88 -2.17
C ASN A 96 -18.81 9.51 -0.67
N GLY A 97 -17.68 9.22 -0.02
CA GLY A 97 -17.62 8.81 1.38
C GLY A 97 -17.91 7.33 1.65
N TYR A 98 -18.12 6.50 0.62
CA TYR A 98 -18.34 5.06 0.73
C TYR A 98 -17.11 4.28 0.27
N SER A 99 -16.62 3.35 1.09
CA SER A 99 -15.53 2.44 0.68
C SER A 99 -15.99 1.54 -0.45
N ILE A 100 -15.19 1.46 -1.52
CA ILE A 100 -15.43 0.53 -2.64
C ILE A 100 -15.06 -0.92 -2.30
N PHE A 101 -14.46 -1.16 -1.13
CA PHE A 101 -14.11 -2.49 -0.65
C PHE A 101 -15.10 -3.02 0.41
N GLY A 102 -16.06 -2.18 0.84
CA GLY A 102 -17.10 -2.52 1.81
C GLY A 102 -16.80 -2.04 3.24
N GLU A 103 -17.85 -1.92 4.06
CA GLU A 103 -17.70 -1.55 5.47
C GLU A 103 -17.38 -2.76 6.35
N GLU A 104 -16.18 -2.80 6.91
CA GLU A 104 -16.03 -3.21 8.30
C GLU A 104 -15.23 -2.14 9.06
N ARG A 105 -15.89 -1.02 9.36
CA ARG A 105 -15.47 -0.15 10.46
C ARG A 105 -15.84 -0.80 11.79
N ASN A 106 -15.27 -1.98 12.06
CA ASN A 106 -15.42 -2.67 13.33
C ASN A 106 -14.49 -2.03 14.38
N GLY A 107 -14.93 -0.90 14.94
CA GLY A 107 -14.21 -0.16 15.99
C GLY A 107 -13.07 0.74 15.48
N ASP A 108 -12.03 0.92 16.29
CA ASP A 108 -10.88 1.81 16.02
C ASP A 108 -9.84 1.22 15.05
N THR A 109 -10.08 0.02 14.47
CA THR A 109 -9.14 -0.64 13.57
C THR A 109 -9.64 -0.54 12.13
N ILE A 110 -8.93 0.22 11.30
CA ILE A 110 -9.16 0.31 9.85
C ILE A 110 -8.44 -0.89 9.22
N TYR A 111 -9.18 -1.90 8.77
CA TYR A 111 -8.60 -2.92 7.89
C TYR A 111 -8.44 -2.31 6.50
N PRO A 112 -7.26 -2.47 5.85
CA PRO A 112 -7.09 -2.00 4.50
C PRO A 112 -8.04 -2.76 3.56
N GLY A 113 -8.78 -2.04 2.72
CA GLY A 113 -9.65 -2.61 1.69
C GLY A 113 -8.90 -3.40 0.61
N PHE A 114 -7.61 -3.11 0.41
CA PHE A 114 -6.72 -3.91 -0.45
C PHE A 114 -5.31 -4.02 0.13
N TYR A 115 -4.60 -5.08 -0.28
CA TYR A 115 -3.16 -5.28 -0.09
C TYR A 115 -2.58 -5.92 -1.35
N THR A 116 -1.43 -5.44 -1.82
CA THR A 116 -0.73 -6.06 -2.95
C THR A 116 0.77 -5.75 -2.91
N GLU A 117 1.56 -6.61 -3.56
CA GLU A 117 3.03 -6.56 -3.53
C GLU A 117 3.58 -6.07 -4.87
N PHE A 118 4.61 -5.23 -4.84
CA PHE A 118 5.35 -4.85 -6.04
C PHE A 118 6.43 -5.87 -6.34
N TYR A 119 6.20 -6.74 -7.31
CA TYR A 119 7.23 -7.65 -7.78
C TYR A 119 8.49 -6.91 -8.26
N LYS A 120 9.65 -7.54 -8.04
CA LYS A 120 10.97 -6.97 -8.30
C LYS A 120 11.08 -6.23 -9.63
N GLY A 121 11.37 -4.93 -9.55
CA GLY A 121 11.59 -4.06 -10.71
C GLY A 121 10.30 -3.52 -11.35
N SER A 122 9.13 -3.89 -10.83
CA SER A 122 7.86 -3.31 -11.27
C SER A 122 7.57 -2.00 -10.55
N ASN A 123 7.10 -1.02 -11.34
CA ASN A 123 6.53 0.23 -10.84
C ASN A 123 5.02 0.12 -10.61
N TYR A 124 4.41 -0.98 -11.05
CA TYR A 124 2.99 -1.26 -10.93
C TYR A 124 2.75 -2.55 -10.17
N THR A 125 1.64 -2.62 -9.48
CA THR A 125 1.14 -3.84 -8.86
C THR A 125 -0.36 -3.93 -9.08
N CYS A 126 -0.88 -5.14 -9.05
CA CYS A 126 -2.26 -5.43 -9.34
C CYS A 126 -2.72 -6.59 -8.48
N THR A 127 -3.97 -6.53 -8.02
CA THR A 127 -4.59 -7.62 -7.28
C THR A 127 -6.08 -7.66 -7.55
N SER A 128 -6.61 -8.87 -7.70
CA SER A 128 -8.05 -9.08 -7.66
C SER A 128 -8.54 -9.01 -6.22
N VAL A 129 -9.64 -8.30 -6.03
CA VAL A 129 -10.30 -8.15 -4.75
C VAL A 129 -11.54 -9.04 -4.77
N GLY A 130 -11.56 -10.01 -3.85
CA GLY A 130 -12.60 -11.02 -3.80
C GLY A 130 -12.72 -11.63 -2.40
N GLY A 131 -13.85 -12.26 -2.15
CA GLY A 131 -14.20 -12.85 -0.86
C GLY A 131 -15.71 -12.96 -0.70
N ASP A 132 -16.16 -13.48 0.44
CA ASP A 132 -17.58 -13.73 0.70
C ASP A 132 -18.42 -12.44 0.78
N TYR A 133 -17.77 -11.31 1.07
CA TYR A 133 -18.41 -10.00 1.27
C TYR A 133 -18.70 -9.20 -0.01
N LYS A 134 -18.35 -9.71 -1.20
CA LYS A 134 -18.64 -9.09 -2.51
C LYS A 134 -18.34 -7.57 -2.55
N PRO A 135 -17.07 -7.15 -2.43
CA PRO A 135 -16.68 -5.75 -2.58
C PRO A 135 -17.11 -5.18 -3.94
N LEU A 136 -17.31 -3.86 -4.01
CA LEU A 136 -17.62 -3.19 -5.28
C LEU A 136 -16.39 -3.20 -6.20
N CYS A 137 -15.19 -3.08 -5.65
CA CYS A 137 -13.94 -3.27 -6.39
C CYS A 137 -13.63 -4.75 -6.61
N GLU A 138 -13.38 -5.12 -7.87
CA GLU A 138 -13.04 -6.48 -8.29
C GLU A 138 -11.55 -6.65 -8.56
N ILE A 139 -10.91 -5.58 -9.01
CA ILE A 139 -9.49 -5.55 -9.31
C ILE A 139 -8.97 -4.13 -9.14
N ILE A 140 -7.78 -4.00 -8.59
CA ILE A 140 -7.09 -2.72 -8.46
C ILE A 140 -5.68 -2.88 -9.01
N ALA A 141 -5.26 -1.91 -9.80
CA ALA A 141 -3.87 -1.73 -10.17
C ALA A 141 -3.40 -0.33 -9.82
N ILE A 142 -2.17 -0.24 -9.33
CA ILE A 142 -1.63 0.96 -8.72
C ILE A 142 -0.14 1.12 -9.02
N SER A 143 0.27 2.35 -9.32
CA SER A 143 1.67 2.74 -9.43
C SER A 143 2.30 2.96 -8.05
N ARG A 144 3.61 2.75 -7.93
CA ARG A 144 4.36 2.90 -6.67
C ARG A 144 4.28 4.31 -6.06
N ASP A 145 4.15 5.31 -6.91
CA ASP A 145 4.03 6.73 -6.54
C ASP A 145 2.57 7.18 -6.36
N TRP A 146 1.60 6.26 -6.45
CA TRP A 146 0.17 6.52 -6.31
C TRP A 146 -0.45 7.44 -7.37
N ASN A 147 0.32 7.87 -8.38
CA ASN A 147 -0.12 8.78 -9.43
C ASN A 147 -1.12 8.14 -10.40
N VAL A 148 -1.03 6.82 -10.59
CA VAL A 148 -1.90 6.07 -11.49
C VAL A 148 -2.55 4.93 -10.71
N ILE A 149 -3.87 5.03 -10.53
CA ILE A 149 -4.68 4.00 -9.90
C ILE A 149 -5.90 3.73 -10.76
N VAL A 150 -6.11 2.47 -11.11
CA VAL A 150 -7.24 2.01 -11.92
C VAL A 150 -7.90 0.85 -11.20
N CYS A 151 -9.20 0.99 -10.93
CA CYS A 151 -10.02 -0.04 -10.33
C CYS A 151 -11.07 -0.52 -11.33
N GLY A 152 -11.19 -1.84 -11.50
CA GLY A 152 -12.38 -2.45 -12.07
C GLY A 152 -13.42 -2.60 -10.97
N ILE A 153 -14.59 -1.98 -11.15
CA ILE A 153 -15.65 -1.96 -10.14
C ILE A 153 -16.98 -2.43 -10.72
N THR A 154 -17.83 -3.00 -9.87
CA THR A 154 -19.27 -3.12 -10.12
C THR A 154 -19.96 -1.83 -9.67
N VAL A 155 -20.74 -1.20 -10.56
CA VAL A 155 -21.45 0.05 -10.28
C VAL A 155 -22.56 -0.17 -9.26
N ASP A 156 -22.54 0.65 -8.21
CA ASP A 156 -23.58 0.75 -7.20
C ASP A 156 -24.07 2.19 -7.03
N SER A 157 -25.31 2.35 -6.59
CA SER A 157 -25.90 3.64 -6.24
C SER A 157 -25.13 4.44 -5.19
N ALA A 158 -24.36 3.79 -4.32
CA ALA A 158 -23.49 4.47 -3.36
C ALA A 158 -22.31 5.20 -4.03
N ILE A 159 -21.87 4.73 -5.20
CA ILE A 159 -20.71 5.28 -5.94
C ILE A 159 -21.18 6.31 -6.97
N SER A 160 -22.35 6.12 -7.59
CA SER A 160 -22.90 7.07 -8.56
C SER A 160 -24.40 7.25 -8.39
N ASP A 161 -24.82 8.51 -8.23
CA ASP A 161 -26.23 8.90 -8.27
C ASP A 161 -26.88 8.65 -9.64
N LYS A 162 -26.05 8.51 -10.68
CA LYS A 162 -26.47 8.16 -12.05
C LYS A 162 -26.45 6.65 -12.29
N ALA A 163 -26.22 5.84 -11.26
CA ALA A 163 -26.18 4.38 -11.35
C ALA A 163 -27.44 3.82 -12.02
N GLY A 164 -28.62 4.46 -11.85
CA GLY A 164 -29.82 4.28 -12.68
C GLY A 164 -29.92 2.94 -13.44
N SER A 165 -29.71 2.98 -14.76
CA SER A 165 -29.73 1.80 -15.65
C SER A 165 -28.41 1.03 -15.75
N GLN A 166 -27.34 1.51 -15.10
CA GLN A 166 -25.99 0.94 -15.09
C GLN A 166 -25.67 0.16 -13.80
N ALA A 167 -26.58 0.14 -12.82
CA ALA A 167 -26.37 -0.59 -11.57
C ALA A 167 -26.11 -2.07 -11.84
N GLY A 168 -25.08 -2.62 -11.19
CA GLY A 168 -24.63 -4.01 -11.40
C GLY A 168 -23.83 -4.25 -12.68
N THR A 169 -23.49 -3.20 -13.45
CA THR A 169 -22.56 -3.32 -14.58
C THR A 169 -21.11 -3.08 -14.16
N HIS A 170 -20.17 -3.60 -14.94
CA HIS A 170 -18.74 -3.36 -14.74
C HIS A 170 -18.36 -1.98 -15.28
N ALA A 171 -17.62 -1.22 -14.48
CA ALA A 171 -17.07 0.08 -14.83
C ALA A 171 -15.59 0.16 -14.44
N LEU A 172 -14.90 1.16 -14.97
CA LEU A 172 -13.55 1.52 -14.55
C LEU A 172 -13.58 2.80 -13.73
N LEU A 173 -13.05 2.76 -12.52
CA LEU A 173 -12.76 3.95 -11.74
C LEU A 173 -11.27 4.28 -11.89
N VAL A 174 -10.98 5.40 -12.52
CA VAL A 174 -9.61 5.87 -12.74
C VAL A 174 -9.36 7.08 -11.84
N ILE A 175 -8.47 6.95 -10.88
CA ILE A 175 -8.19 7.99 -9.88
C ILE A 175 -7.07 8.91 -10.38
N GLN A 176 -7.11 10.17 -9.95
CA GLN A 176 -6.23 11.24 -10.42
C GLN A 176 -6.40 11.55 -11.91
N ALA A 177 -7.59 11.30 -12.46
CA ALA A 177 -7.96 11.67 -13.81
C ALA A 177 -9.01 12.79 -13.77
N GLY A 178 -8.59 14.01 -14.10
CA GLY A 178 -9.47 15.19 -14.17
C GLY A 178 -10.39 15.20 -15.39
N ASP A 179 -10.13 14.33 -16.36
CA ASP A 179 -10.87 14.19 -17.61
C ASP A 179 -10.74 12.77 -18.18
N ILE A 180 -11.56 12.48 -19.20
CA ILE A 180 -11.63 11.16 -19.84
C ILE A 180 -10.37 10.79 -20.63
N ASP A 181 -9.68 11.77 -21.23
CA ASP A 181 -8.49 11.49 -22.04
C ASP A 181 -7.33 11.02 -21.16
N THR A 182 -7.12 11.70 -20.02
CA THR A 182 -6.18 11.31 -18.97
C THR A 182 -6.57 9.95 -18.39
N ALA A 183 -7.86 9.71 -18.15
CA ALA A 183 -8.32 8.43 -17.64
C ALA A 183 -8.00 7.27 -18.59
N ILE A 184 -8.23 7.43 -19.90
CA ILE A 184 -7.90 6.43 -20.91
C ILE A 184 -6.38 6.20 -20.98
N GLN A 185 -5.55 7.24 -20.85
CA GLN A 185 -4.09 7.09 -20.80
C GLN A 185 -3.66 6.25 -19.59
N HIS A 186 -4.20 6.51 -18.41
CA HIS A 186 -3.92 5.71 -17.21
C HIS A 186 -4.36 4.24 -17.38
N VAL A 187 -5.53 3.98 -17.97
CA VAL A 187 -5.99 2.61 -18.26
C VAL A 187 -5.02 1.89 -19.20
N ARG A 188 -4.58 2.55 -20.27
CA ARG A 188 -3.56 2.01 -21.20
C ARG A 188 -2.26 1.69 -20.49
N GLU A 189 -1.77 2.65 -19.70
CA GLU A 189 -0.51 2.50 -18.99
C GLU A 189 -0.55 1.30 -18.05
N VAL A 190 -1.63 1.17 -17.26
CA VAL A 190 -1.81 0.02 -16.38
C VAL A 190 -1.93 -1.29 -17.17
N ALA A 191 -2.69 -1.32 -18.27
CA ALA A 191 -2.84 -2.53 -19.08
C ALA A 191 -1.50 -3.01 -19.67
N LEU A 192 -0.59 -2.09 -20.01
CA LEU A 192 0.75 -2.43 -20.50
C LEU A 192 1.67 -2.95 -19.39
N ASN A 193 1.46 -2.52 -18.15
CA ASN A 193 2.32 -2.85 -17.01
C ASN A 193 1.75 -3.94 -16.08
N SER A 194 0.50 -4.38 -16.28
CA SER A 194 -0.16 -5.39 -15.48
C SER A 194 -0.92 -6.39 -16.36
N GLU A 195 -0.38 -7.60 -16.47
CA GLU A 195 -1.04 -8.72 -17.17
C GLU A 195 -2.42 -9.01 -16.58
N GLN A 196 -2.54 -9.03 -15.24
CA GLN A 196 -3.80 -9.27 -14.54
C GLN A 196 -4.88 -8.24 -14.87
N MET A 197 -4.51 -6.95 -14.89
CA MET A 197 -5.47 -5.91 -15.27
C MET A 197 -5.86 -6.04 -16.75
N ASN A 198 -4.89 -6.30 -17.63
CA ASN A 198 -5.15 -6.49 -19.06
C ASN A 198 -6.09 -7.69 -19.33
N GLU A 199 -5.92 -8.79 -18.60
CA GLU A 199 -6.81 -9.94 -18.66
C GLU A 199 -8.22 -9.59 -18.18
N TRP A 200 -8.35 -8.87 -17.05
CA TRP A 200 -9.66 -8.44 -16.54
C TRP A 200 -10.36 -7.50 -17.53
N LEU A 201 -9.64 -6.54 -18.10
CA LEU A 201 -10.16 -5.64 -19.13
C LEU A 201 -10.70 -6.44 -20.33
N THR A 202 -9.87 -7.32 -20.89
CA THR A 202 -10.23 -8.14 -22.06
C THR A 202 -11.45 -9.02 -21.78
N LYS A 203 -11.49 -9.66 -20.60
CA LYS A 203 -12.59 -10.54 -20.19
C LYS A 203 -13.92 -9.78 -20.05
N ASN A 204 -13.87 -8.55 -19.58
CA ASN A 204 -15.05 -7.69 -19.39
C ASN A 204 -15.37 -6.84 -20.63
N GLY A 205 -14.79 -7.19 -21.79
CA GLY A 205 -15.07 -6.54 -23.08
C GLY A 205 -14.37 -5.21 -23.27
N TRP A 206 -13.56 -4.74 -22.31
CA TRP A 206 -12.72 -3.56 -22.45
C TRP A 206 -11.58 -3.89 -23.40
N MET A 207 -11.66 -3.36 -24.62
CA MET A 207 -10.56 -3.47 -25.56
C MET A 207 -9.34 -2.73 -24.96
N PRO A 208 -8.14 -3.33 -25.00
CA PRO A 208 -6.93 -2.58 -24.69
C PRO A 208 -6.83 -1.44 -25.70
N PHE A 209 -6.96 -0.22 -25.18
CA PHE A 209 -6.99 1.02 -25.96
C PHE A 209 -5.67 1.32 -26.67
#